data_AF-A0A520DGQ8-F1
#
_entry.id   AF-A0A520DGQ8-F1
#
_cell.length_a   1.000
_cell.length_b   1.000
_cell.length_c   1.000
_cell.angle_alpha   90.00
_cell.angle_beta   90.00
_cell.angle_gamma   90.00
#
_symmetry.space_group_name_H-M   'P 1'
#
loop_
_entity.id
_entity.type
_entity.pdbx_description
1 polymer ?
#
loop_
_entity_poly.entity_id
_entity_poly.type
_entity_poly.pdbx_seq_one_letter_code
_entity_poly.pdbx_strand_id
1 'polypeptide(L)'
;MSAAAAVDHAVDSFLEQHGEVPFCQSTDFAVMEPEQQKLVKRNEATYYQNVPELSAVHFCLTSAQALLEISKTLVQREVALSPVEQERHWKALAEEAKLAGRAAYRAVLILSDPTSSKSLQS
;
A
#
# COMPACT_ATOMS: atom_id res chain seq x y z
N MET A 1 20.42 6.82 11.58
CA MET A 1 19.24 6.83 10.70
C MET A 1 18.24 5.84 11.28
N SER A 2 17.00 6.24 11.56
CA SER A 2 15.98 5.31 12.07
C SER A 2 15.41 4.47 10.91
N ALA A 3 14.82 3.32 11.21
CA ALA A 3 14.19 2.47 10.19
C ALA A 3 13.10 3.22 9.40
N ALA A 4 12.34 4.08 10.07
CA ALA A 4 11.33 4.90 9.42
C ALA A 4 11.92 5.92 8.45
N ALA A 5 12.96 6.67 8.86
CA ALA A 5 13.59 7.63 7.98
C ALA A 5 14.19 6.96 6.72
N ALA A 6 14.66 5.73 6.84
CA ALA A 6 15.15 4.97 5.69
C ALA A 6 14.01 4.55 4.74
N VAL A 7 12.85 4.14 5.26
CA VAL A 7 11.69 3.78 4.44
C VAL A 7 11.05 5.01 3.81
N ASP A 8 10.90 6.11 4.54
CA ASP A 8 10.37 7.37 3.99
C ASP A 8 11.27 7.87 2.84
N HIS A 9 12.59 7.86 3.03
CA HIS A 9 13.54 8.18 1.94
C HIS A 9 13.42 7.23 0.74
N ALA A 10 13.19 5.93 0.98
CA ALA A 10 12.99 4.98 -0.11
C ALA A 10 11.69 5.23 -0.88
N VAL A 11 10.60 5.61 -0.18
CA VAL A 11 9.33 6.02 -0.80
C VAL A 11 9.53 7.27 -1.65
N ASP A 12 10.15 8.32 -1.09
CA ASP A 12 10.38 9.58 -1.78
C ASP A 12 11.26 9.37 -3.02
N SER A 13 12.39 8.68 -2.86
CA SER A 13 13.29 8.35 -3.97
C SER A 13 12.61 7.52 -5.06
N PHE A 14 11.70 6.60 -4.68
CA PHE A 14 10.96 5.81 -5.65
C PHE A 14 10.00 6.69 -6.46
N LEU A 15 9.24 7.56 -5.79
CA LEU A 15 8.27 8.45 -6.44
C LEU A 15 8.96 9.48 -7.35
N GLU A 16 10.12 10.01 -6.93
CA GLU A 16 10.92 10.91 -7.76
C GLU A 16 11.45 10.25 -9.04
N GLN A 17 11.84 8.96 -8.96
CA GLN A 17 12.43 8.25 -10.09
C GLN A 17 11.39 7.64 -11.05
N HIS A 18 10.27 7.16 -10.51
CA HIS A 18 9.33 6.33 -11.27
C HIS A 18 7.93 6.92 -11.38
N GLY A 19 7.63 8.01 -10.64
CA GLY A 19 6.31 8.62 -10.57
C GLY A 19 5.32 7.83 -9.72
N GLU A 20 4.07 8.29 -9.71
CA GLU A 20 3.00 7.63 -8.98
C GLU A 20 2.54 6.34 -9.67
N VAL A 21 2.39 5.28 -8.87
CA VAL A 21 1.73 4.04 -9.32
C VAL A 21 0.23 4.23 -9.16
N PRO A 22 -0.56 4.08 -10.24
CA PRO A 22 -2.01 4.30 -10.17
C PRO A 22 -2.64 3.30 -9.21
N PHE A 23 -3.31 3.82 -8.19
CA PHE A 23 -4.04 3.01 -7.22
C PHE A 23 -5.25 3.78 -6.68
N CYS A 24 -6.44 3.24 -6.88
CA CYS A 24 -7.66 3.78 -6.29
C CYS A 24 -7.93 3.14 -4.93
N GLN A 25 -7.97 3.98 -3.89
CA GLN A 25 -8.33 3.54 -2.54
C GLN A 25 -9.76 3.02 -2.48
N SER A 26 -10.04 2.09 -1.56
CA SER A 26 -11.34 1.44 -1.46
C SER A 26 -12.49 2.40 -1.14
N THR A 27 -12.21 3.49 -0.40
CA THR A 27 -13.17 4.55 -0.07
C THR A 27 -13.56 5.36 -1.29
N ASP A 28 -12.59 5.76 -2.11
CA ASP A 28 -12.84 6.52 -3.34
C ASP A 28 -13.52 5.66 -4.40
N PHE A 29 -13.15 4.37 -4.45
CA PHE A 29 -13.75 3.42 -5.36
C PHE A 29 -15.25 3.21 -5.10
N ALA A 30 -15.66 3.21 -3.83
CA ALA A 30 -17.04 2.93 -3.42
C ALA A 30 -18.03 4.03 -3.83
N VAL A 31 -17.56 5.26 -4.04
CA VAL A 31 -18.40 6.42 -4.41
C VAL A 31 -18.43 6.67 -5.92
N MET A 32 -17.67 5.90 -6.72
CA MET A 32 -17.61 6.06 -8.17
C MET A 32 -18.77 5.36 -8.88
N GLU A 33 -19.19 5.90 -10.02
CA GLU A 33 -20.13 5.23 -10.92
C GLU A 33 -19.57 3.90 -11.45
N PRO A 34 -20.40 2.89 -11.73
CA PRO A 34 -19.94 1.56 -12.15
C PRO A 34 -19.05 1.55 -13.39
N GLU A 35 -19.25 2.47 -14.33
CA GLU A 35 -18.41 2.59 -15.53
C GLU A 35 -17.02 3.13 -15.19
N GLN A 36 -16.95 4.14 -14.32
CA GLN A 36 -15.70 4.71 -13.85
C GLN A 36 -14.88 3.69 -13.05
N GLN A 37 -15.54 2.90 -12.21
CA GLN A 37 -14.94 1.80 -11.48
C GLN A 37 -14.26 0.77 -12.40
N LYS A 38 -14.91 0.40 -13.51
CA LYS A 38 -14.35 -0.53 -14.50
C LYS A 38 -13.13 0.08 -15.20
N LEU A 39 -13.20 1.36 -15.55
CA LEU A 39 -12.10 2.07 -16.20
C LEU A 39 -10.85 2.12 -15.31
N VAL A 40 -11.02 2.51 -14.05
CA VAL A 40 -9.94 2.54 -13.05
C VAL A 40 -9.28 1.17 -12.90
N LYS A 41 -10.08 0.10 -12.69
CA LYS A 41 -9.55 -1.26 -12.57
C LYS A 41 -8.79 -1.71 -13.80
N ARG A 42 -9.25 -1.35 -14.99
CA ARG A 42 -8.58 -1.69 -16.25
C ARG A 42 -7.24 -0.97 -16.36
N ASN A 43 -7.21 0.33 -16.05
CA ASN A 43 -5.99 1.13 -16.10
C ASN A 43 -4.94 0.63 -15.10
N GLU A 44 -5.35 0.32 -13.87
CA GLU A 44 -4.49 -0.33 -12.86
C GLU A 44 -3.91 -1.64 -13.39
N ALA A 45 -4.76 -2.55 -13.88
CA ALA A 45 -4.32 -3.84 -14.39
C ALA A 45 -3.32 -3.71 -15.55
N THR A 46 -3.61 -2.83 -16.52
CA THR A 46 -2.69 -2.56 -17.64
C THR A 46 -1.37 -1.98 -17.16
N TYR A 47 -1.38 -1.04 -16.21
CA TYR A 47 -0.15 -0.48 -15.67
C TYR A 47 0.70 -1.54 -14.96
N TYR A 48 0.08 -2.34 -14.07
CA TYR A 48 0.78 -3.38 -13.33
C TYR A 48 1.35 -4.48 -14.25
N GLN A 49 0.70 -4.77 -15.38
CA GLN A 49 1.21 -5.72 -16.37
C GLN A 49 2.42 -5.17 -17.15
N ASN A 50 2.46 -3.86 -17.38
CA ASN A 50 3.56 -3.22 -18.12
C ASN A 50 4.82 -3.04 -17.25
N VAL A 51 4.66 -2.72 -15.97
CA VAL A 51 5.77 -2.48 -15.03
C VAL A 51 5.55 -3.21 -13.69
N PRO A 52 5.53 -4.56 -13.70
CA PRO A 52 5.15 -5.36 -12.53
C PRO A 52 6.11 -5.20 -11.35
N GLU A 53 7.41 -5.15 -11.61
CA GLU A 53 8.43 -5.00 -10.57
C GLU A 53 8.30 -3.67 -9.85
N LEU A 54 8.20 -2.56 -10.59
CA LEU A 54 8.03 -1.22 -10.00
C LEU A 54 6.71 -1.12 -9.23
N SER A 55 5.63 -1.66 -9.78
CA SER A 55 4.33 -1.69 -9.10
C SER A 55 4.40 -2.49 -7.80
N ALA A 56 5.10 -3.63 -7.79
CA ALA A 56 5.31 -4.42 -6.59
C ALA A 56 6.16 -3.69 -5.54
N VAL A 57 7.25 -3.01 -5.96
CA VAL A 57 8.09 -2.20 -5.06
C VAL A 57 7.26 -1.11 -4.39
N HIS A 58 6.43 -0.38 -5.14
CA HIS A 58 5.54 0.64 -4.58
C HIS A 58 4.65 0.08 -3.45
N PHE A 59 3.97 -1.04 -3.69
CA PHE A 59 3.09 -1.64 -2.69
C PHE A 59 3.85 -2.25 -1.50
N CYS A 60 5.06 -2.78 -1.71
CA CYS A 60 5.95 -3.22 -0.63
C CYS A 60 6.39 -2.05 0.26
N LEU A 61 6.81 -0.93 -0.33
CA LEU A 61 7.19 0.27 0.41
C LEU A 61 6.01 0.84 1.19
N THR A 62 4.81 0.87 0.58
CA THR A 62 3.56 1.28 1.24
C THR A 62 3.26 0.41 2.46
N SER A 63 3.41 -0.91 2.33
CA SER A 63 3.22 -1.86 3.43
C SER A 63 4.25 -1.65 4.55
N ALA A 64 5.52 -1.50 4.19
CA ALA A 64 6.61 -1.28 5.14
C ALA A 64 6.42 0.02 5.95
N GLN A 65 6.03 1.11 5.28
CA GLN A 65 5.77 2.39 5.93
C GLN A 65 4.61 2.26 6.94
N ALA A 66 3.49 1.66 6.54
CA ALA A 66 2.35 1.44 7.43
C ALA A 66 2.71 0.55 8.64
N LEU A 67 3.47 -0.53 8.45
CA LEU A 67 3.93 -1.38 9.56
C LEU A 67 4.87 -0.65 10.52
N LEU A 68 5.71 0.26 10.01
CA LEU A 68 6.59 1.07 10.84
C LEU A 68 5.81 2.10 11.66
N GLU A 69 4.79 2.74 11.10
CA GLU A 69 3.92 3.67 11.86
C GLU A 69 3.15 2.95 12.96
N ILE A 70 2.61 1.75 12.68
CA ILE A 70 2.01 0.89 13.72
C ILE A 70 3.04 0.57 14.81
N SER A 71 4.25 0.18 14.42
CA SER A 71 5.33 -0.18 15.36
C SER A 71 5.73 1.00 16.25
N LYS A 72 5.87 2.21 15.68
CA LYS A 72 6.13 3.44 16.44
C LYS A 72 5.02 3.71 17.44
N THR A 73 3.77 3.64 16.99
CA THR A 73 2.59 3.91 17.83
C THR A 73 2.51 2.95 19.02
N LEU A 74 2.84 1.68 18.81
CA LEU A 74 2.89 0.68 19.87
C LEU A 74 4.01 0.93 20.88
N VAL A 75 5.19 1.36 20.41
CA VAL A 75 6.37 1.60 21.26
C VAL A 75 6.26 2.93 22.03
N GLN A 76 5.72 3.98 21.41
CA GLN A 76 5.59 5.32 22.00
C GLN A 76 4.39 5.47 22.93
N ARG A 77 3.75 4.38 23.33
CA ARG A 77 2.52 4.40 24.13
C ARG A 77 2.81 4.82 25.58
N GLU A 78 2.82 6.12 25.83
CA GLU A 78 3.09 6.72 27.15
C GLU A 78 1.82 7.16 27.91
N VAL A 79 0.64 7.15 27.28
CA VAL A 79 -0.58 7.71 27.87
C VAL A 79 -1.48 6.62 28.50
N ALA A 80 -1.89 6.85 29.75
CA ALA A 80 -2.94 6.06 30.40
C ALA A 80 -4.30 6.35 29.77
N LEU A 81 -4.61 5.64 28.68
CA LEU A 81 -5.91 5.68 28.03
C LEU A 81 -6.98 5.02 28.93
N SER A 82 -8.19 5.58 28.92
CA SER A 82 -9.35 4.88 29.48
C SER A 82 -9.61 3.57 28.72
N PRO A 83 -10.33 2.59 29.30
CA PRO A 83 -10.63 1.33 28.62
C PRO A 83 -11.29 1.50 27.24
N VAL A 84 -12.17 2.49 27.10
CA VAL A 84 -12.86 2.79 25.82
C VAL A 84 -11.90 3.36 24.78
N GLU A 85 -11.02 4.27 25.19
CA GLU A 85 -10.00 4.84 24.29
C GLU A 85 -8.98 3.78 23.87
N GLN A 86 -8.62 2.88 24.79
CA GLN A 86 -7.77 1.75 24.49
C GLN A 86 -8.41 0.83 23.44
N GLU A 87 -9.70 0.49 23.58
CA GLU A 87 -10.40 -0.33 22.59
C GLU A 87 -10.44 0.34 21.22
N ARG A 88 -10.76 1.64 21.16
CA ARG A 88 -10.78 2.41 19.91
C ARG A 88 -9.40 2.45 19.25
N HIS A 89 -8.35 2.66 20.06
CA HIS A 89 -6.97 2.67 19.58
C HIS A 89 -6.57 1.32 18.96
N TRP A 90 -6.88 0.21 19.62
CA TRP A 90 -6.61 -1.12 19.07
C TRP A 90 -7.36 -1.39 17.77
N LYS A 91 -8.61 -0.94 17.66
CA LYS A 91 -9.38 -1.06 16.41
C LYS A 91 -8.73 -0.25 15.28
N ALA A 92 -8.25 0.97 15.56
CA ALA A 92 -7.55 1.78 14.57
C ALA A 92 -6.27 1.10 14.08
N LEU A 93 -5.42 0.63 15.00
CA LEU A 93 -4.20 -0.11 14.65
C LEU A 93 -4.49 -1.39 13.85
N ALA A 94 -5.58 -2.09 14.16
CA ALA A 94 -5.98 -3.26 13.38
C ALA A 94 -6.40 -2.90 11.95
N GLU A 95 -7.08 -1.77 11.74
CA GLU A 95 -7.42 -1.30 10.38
C GLU A 95 -6.18 -0.88 9.59
N GLU A 96 -5.22 -0.20 10.23
CA GLU A 96 -3.93 0.13 9.63
C GLU A 96 -3.14 -1.14 9.27
N ALA A 97 -3.11 -2.15 10.14
CA ALA A 97 -2.46 -3.42 9.86
C ALA A 97 -3.09 -4.14 8.66
N LYS A 98 -4.42 -4.08 8.52
CA LYS A 98 -5.11 -4.61 7.33
C LYS A 98 -4.74 -3.85 6.07
N LEU A 99 -4.58 -2.52 6.13
CA LEU A 99 -4.11 -1.72 5.00
C LEU A 99 -2.71 -2.18 4.58
N ALA A 100 -1.79 -2.29 5.53
CA ALA A 100 -0.43 -2.76 5.27
C ALA A 100 -0.41 -4.16 4.65
N GLY A 101 -1.21 -5.09 5.18
CA GLY A 101 -1.35 -6.45 4.66
C GLY A 101 -1.93 -6.49 3.24
N ARG A 102 -2.95 -5.66 2.94
CA ARG A 102 -3.52 -5.54 1.59
C ARG A 102 -2.51 -5.01 0.57
N ALA A 103 -1.68 -4.05 0.96
CA ALA A 103 -0.61 -3.55 0.11
C ALA A 103 0.40 -4.66 -0.23
N ALA A 104 0.94 -5.35 0.79
CA ALA A 104 1.84 -6.48 0.56
C ALA A 104 1.20 -7.59 -0.30
N TYR A 105 -0.06 -7.91 -0.04
CA TYR A 105 -0.78 -8.91 -0.82
C TYR A 105 -0.97 -8.51 -2.29
N ARG A 106 -1.19 -7.22 -2.57
CA ARG A 106 -1.23 -6.69 -3.95
C ARG A 106 0.11 -6.88 -4.67
N ALA A 107 1.23 -6.61 -4.01
CA ALA A 107 2.55 -6.88 -4.59
C ALA A 107 2.71 -8.36 -4.98
N VAL A 108 2.29 -9.28 -4.10
CA VAL A 108 2.31 -10.73 -4.39
C VAL A 108 1.47 -11.06 -5.62
N LEU A 109 0.25 -10.51 -5.72
CA LEU A 109 -0.63 -10.75 -6.88
C LEU A 109 -0.01 -10.25 -8.20
N ILE A 110 0.60 -9.07 -8.19
CA ILE A 110 1.25 -8.48 -9.37
C ILE A 110 2.43 -9.36 -9.83
N LEU A 111 3.29 -9.77 -8.90
CA LEU A 111 4.46 -10.61 -9.19
C LEU A 111 4.08 -12.04 -9.59
N SER A 112 2.91 -12.51 -9.16
CA SER A 112 2.40 -13.85 -9.48
C SER A 112 1.52 -13.88 -10.73
N ASP A 113 1.24 -12.73 -11.36
CA ASP A 113 0.38 -12.65 -12.55
C ASP A 113 1.10 -13.28 -13.76
N PRO A 114 0.61 -14.39 -14.34
CA PRO A 114 1.24 -15.01 -15.50
C PRO A 114 1.16 -14.17 -16.79
N THR A 115 0.37 -13.08 -16.79
CA THR A 115 0.30 -12.16 -17.93
C THR A 115 1.41 -11.11 -17.92
N SER A 116 2.00 -10.81 -16.77
CA SER A 116 3.10 -9.84 -16.63
C SER A 116 4.44 -10.40 -17.13
N SER A 117 4.60 -11.72 -17.18
CA SER A 117 5.81 -12.39 -17.69
C SER A 117 5.84 -12.52 -19.22
N LYS A 118 4.71 -12.28 -19.91
CA LYS A 118 4.62 -12.38 -21.38
C LYS A 118 5.08 -11.13 -22.12
N SER A 119 5.08 -9.97 -21.48
CA SER A 119 5.50 -8.68 -22.08
C SER A 119 7.02 -8.55 -22.26
N LEU A 120 7.82 -9.41 -21.60
CA LEU A 120 9.28 -9.46 -21.76
C LEU A 120 9.76 -10.34 -22.94
N GLN A 121 8.84 -10.98 -23.68
CA GLN A 121 9.17 -11.93 -24.77
C GLN A 121 8.71 -11.48 -26.17
N SER A 122 8.23 -10.24 -26.35
CA SER A 122 7.83 -9.67 -27.65
C SER A 122 8.69 -8.47 -28.04
#